data_AF-A0A835L1M4-F1
#
_entry.id   AF-A0A835L1M4-F1
#
_cell.length_a   1.000
_cell.length_b   1.000
_cell.length_c   1.000
_cell.angle_alpha   90.00
_cell.angle_beta   90.00
_cell.angle_gamma   90.00
#
_symmetry.space_group_name_H-M   'P 1'
#
loop_
_entity.id
_entity.type
_entity.pdbx_description
1 polymer ?
#
loop_
_entity_poly.entity_id
_entity_poly.type
_entity_poly.pdbx_seq_one_letter_code
_entity_poly.pdbx_strand_id
1 'polypeptide(L)'
;MGIMFFVVLGWAAKNLIYLTLNCIQSEKFYIMVEKTEETCLQLMKNPNCSKNQKRLCRVVLQANRSFSKISACGLFYVDATLPILFTEVLTGNIIVLLQFAFL
;
A
#
# COMPACT_ATOMS: atom_id res chain seq x y z
N MET A 1 31.03 -9.63 17.87
CA MET A 1 29.61 -9.94 18.12
C MET A 1 28.72 -8.69 18.05
N GLY A 2 29.05 -7.58 18.72
CA GLY A 2 28.24 -6.35 18.68
C GLY A 2 28.06 -5.69 17.30
N ILE A 3 29.13 -5.56 16.49
CA ILE A 3 29.05 -4.90 15.17
C ILE A 3 28.07 -5.61 14.23
N MET A 4 28.09 -6.94 14.20
CA MET A 4 27.18 -7.74 13.36
C MET A 4 25.71 -7.52 13.74
N PHE A 5 25.42 -7.39 15.04
CA PHE A 5 24.08 -7.11 15.53
C PHE A 5 23.58 -5.73 15.08
N PHE A 6 24.39 -4.68 15.19
CA PHE A 6 24.04 -3.35 14.71
C PHE A 6 23.80 -3.31 13.19
N VAL A 7 24.60 -4.06 12.41
CA VAL A 7 24.41 -4.18 10.96
C VAL A 7 23.06 -4.84 10.63
N VAL A 8 22.71 -5.91 11.33
CA VAL A 8 21.42 -6.60 11.14
C VAL A 8 20.24 -5.69 11.51
N LEU A 9 20.32 -4.96 12.63
CA LEU A 9 19.29 -4.01 13.03
C LEU A 9 19.14 -2.87 12.01
N GLY A 10 20.25 -2.31 11.54
CA GLY A 10 20.24 -1.26 10.52
C GLY A 10 19.62 -1.75 9.21
N TRP A 11 19.94 -2.98 8.79
CA TRP A 11 19.33 -3.60 7.62
C TRP A 11 17.84 -3.83 7.80
N ALA A 12 17.41 -4.38 8.94
CA ALA A 12 16.00 -4.61 9.24
C ALA A 12 15.20 -3.29 9.25
N ALA A 13 15.72 -2.25 9.93
CA ALA A 13 15.11 -0.94 9.96
C ALA A 13 14.99 -0.32 8.57
N LYS A 14 16.05 -0.41 7.74
CA LYS A 14 16.03 0.03 6.35
C LYS A 14 14.88 -0.63 5.57
N ASN A 15 14.74 -1.96 5.66
CA ASN A 15 13.69 -2.68 4.95
C ASN A 15 12.28 -2.30 5.45
N LEU A 16 12.09 -2.14 6.76
CA LEU A 16 10.82 -1.69 7.34
C LEU A 16 10.43 -0.28 6.85
N ILE A 17 11.41 0.63 6.75
CA ILE A 17 11.19 1.98 6.21
C ILE A 17 10.75 1.90 4.74
N TYR A 18 11.47 1.13 3.91
CA TYR A 18 11.08 0.96 2.49
C TYR A 18 9.69 0.34 2.34
N LEU A 19 9.38 -0.69 3.13
CA LEU A 19 8.06 -1.33 3.12
C LEU A 19 6.97 -0.29 3.46
N THR A 20 7.18 0.48 4.53
CA THR A 20 6.22 1.50 4.99
C THR A 20 6.02 2.59 3.94
N LEU A 21 7.10 3.10 3.33
CA LEU A 21 7.03 4.11 2.27
C LEU A 21 6.26 3.61 1.05
N ASN A 22 6.51 2.37 0.62
CA ASN A 22 5.78 1.76 -0.49
C ASN A 22 4.28 1.61 -0.18
N CYS A 23 3.94 1.22 1.05
CA CYS A 23 2.54 1.10 1.48
C CYS A 23 1.86 2.47 1.51
N ILE A 24 2.51 3.50 2.05
CA ILE A 24 1.97 4.88 2.08
C ILE A 24 1.75 5.40 0.64
N GLN A 25 2.71 5.19 -0.25
CA GLN A 25 2.60 5.66 -1.62
C GLN A 25 1.50 4.94 -2.39
N SER A 26 1.35 3.63 -2.16
CA SER A 26 0.29 2.82 -2.73
C SER A 26 -1.08 3.25 -2.23
N GLU A 27 -1.22 3.53 -0.93
CA GLU A 27 -2.46 4.04 -0.33
C GLU A 27 -2.86 5.40 -0.93
N LYS A 28 -1.91 6.34 -1.03
CA LYS A 28 -2.14 7.63 -1.69
C LYS A 28 -2.59 7.47 -3.14
N PHE A 29 -2.00 6.50 -3.85
CA PHE A 29 -2.40 6.19 -5.20
C PHE A 29 -3.84 5.64 -5.25
N TYR A 30 -4.22 4.72 -4.37
CA TYR A 30 -5.60 4.19 -4.32
C TYR A 30 -6.63 5.29 -4.04
N ILE A 31 -6.35 6.18 -3.09
CA ILE A 31 -7.22 7.33 -2.79
C ILE A 31 -7.38 8.24 -4.02
N MET A 32 -6.28 8.51 -4.73
CA MET A 32 -6.32 9.34 -5.94
C MET A 32 -7.13 8.68 -7.06
N VAL A 33 -7.01 7.35 -7.20
CA VAL A 33 -7.77 6.56 -8.17
C VAL A 33 -9.27 6.61 -7.85
N GLU A 34 -9.67 6.40 -6.60
CA GLU A 34 -11.06 6.51 -6.14
C GLU A 34 -11.63 7.92 -6.38
N LYS A 35 -10.89 8.96 -5.98
CA LYS A 35 -11.28 10.36 -6.22
C LYS A 35 -11.43 10.69 -7.71
N THR A 36 -10.60 10.09 -8.56
CA THR A 36 -10.68 10.27 -10.02
C THR A 36 -11.94 9.61 -10.58
N GLU A 37 -12.31 8.43 -10.09
CA GLU A 37 -13.58 7.78 -10.43
C GLU A 37 -14.78 8.63 -10.01
N GLU A 38 -14.82 9.11 -8.77
CA GLU A 38 -15.89 9.99 -8.28
C GLU A 38 -16.03 11.24 -9.14
N THR A 39 -14.91 11.90 -9.46
CA THR A 39 -14.88 13.09 -10.31
C THR A 39 -15.39 12.78 -11.72
N CYS A 40 -15.02 11.64 -12.29
CA CYS A 40 -15.51 11.21 -13.60
C CYS A 40 -17.02 10.93 -13.58
N LEU A 41 -17.53 10.30 -12.53
CA LEU A 41 -18.98 10.05 -12.37
C LEU A 41 -19.77 11.35 -12.23
N GLN A 42 -19.26 12.31 -11.45
CA GLN A 42 -19.87 13.64 -11.33
C GLN A 42 -19.85 14.39 -12.66
N LEU A 43 -18.74 14.34 -13.39
CA LEU A 43 -18.61 15.00 -14.69
C LEU A 43 -19.53 14.39 -15.75
N MET A 44 -19.76 13.08 -15.72
CA MET A 44 -20.72 12.41 -16.61
C MET A 44 -22.17 12.82 -16.36
N LYS A 45 -22.53 13.11 -15.10
CA LYS A 45 -23.87 13.59 -14.70
C LYS A 45 -24.10 15.06 -15.07
N ASN A 46 -23.04 15.83 -15.30
CA ASN A 46 -23.17 17.24 -15.65
C ASN A 46 -23.73 17.40 -17.08
N PRO A 47 -24.86 18.12 -17.26
CA PRO A 47 -25.48 18.33 -18.57
C PRO A 47 -24.61 19.15 -19.54
N ASN A 48 -23.73 20.01 -19.02
CA ASN A 48 -22.82 20.87 -19.81
C ASN A 48 -21.51 20.18 -20.19
N CYS A 49 -21.33 18.91 -19.84
CA CYS A 49 -20.11 18.17 -20.12
C CYS A 49 -19.97 17.81 -21.60
N SER A 50 -18.81 18.13 -22.19
CA SER A 50 -18.54 17.87 -23.61
C SER A 50 -18.49 16.37 -23.92
N LYS A 51 -18.80 15.99 -25.17
CA LYS A 51 -18.72 14.59 -25.62
C LYS A 51 -17.30 14.00 -25.44
N ASN A 52 -16.26 14.82 -25.62
CA ASN A 52 -14.86 14.41 -25.46
C ASN A 52 -14.53 14.09 -23.99
N GLN A 53 -14.98 14.93 -23.06
CA GLN A 53 -14.82 14.69 -21.62
C GLN A 53 -15.57 13.43 -21.18
N LYS A 54 -16.82 13.22 -21.64
CA LYS A 54 -17.58 11.99 -21.36
C LYS A 54 -16.86 10.75 -21.88
N ARG A 55 -16.27 10.81 -23.08
CA ARG A 55 -15.49 9.69 -23.65
C ARG A 55 -14.26 9.38 -22.79
N LEU A 56 -13.53 10.41 -22.38
CA LEU A 56 -12.35 10.26 -21.52
C LEU A 56 -12.71 9.65 -20.16
N CYS A 57 -13.72 10.19 -19.48
CA CYS A 57 -14.21 9.63 -18.21
C CYS A 57 -14.65 8.17 -18.35
N ARG A 58 -15.27 7.79 -19.47
CA ARG A 58 -15.68 6.41 -19.71
C ARG A 58 -14.49 5.46 -19.78
N VAL A 59 -13.42 5.86 -20.47
CA VAL A 59 -12.19 5.07 -20.58
C VAL A 59 -11.51 4.95 -19.21
N VAL A 60 -11.44 6.05 -18.46
CA VAL A 60 -10.86 6.05 -17.10
C VAL A 60 -11.65 5.13 -16.16
N LEU A 61 -12.99 5.22 -16.15
CA LEU A 61 -13.85 4.34 -15.35
C LEU A 61 -13.71 2.86 -15.73
N GLN A 62 -13.56 2.59 -17.04
CA GLN A 62 -13.35 1.23 -17.50
C GLN A 62 -11.99 0.68 -17.06
N ALA A 63 -10.93 1.48 -17.15
CA ALA A 63 -9.61 1.12 -16.65
C ALA A 63 -9.63 0.91 -15.12
N ASN A 64 -10.37 1.75 -14.39
CA ASN A 64 -10.48 1.61 -12.93
C ASN A 64 -11.27 0.36 -12.52
N ARG A 65 -12.28 -0.05 -13.28
CA ARG A 65 -12.97 -1.33 -13.02
C ARG A 65 -12.07 -2.55 -13.14
N SER A 66 -11.06 -2.51 -14.01
CA SER A 66 -10.04 -3.56 -14.12
C SER A 66 -8.91 -3.41 -13.11
N PHE A 67 -8.85 -2.27 -12.40
CA PHE A 67 -7.82 -2.03 -11.42
C PHE A 67 -8.09 -2.87 -10.16
N SER A 68 -7.04 -3.54 -9.71
CA SER A 68 -6.99 -4.21 -8.42
C SER A 68 -5.87 -3.57 -7.61
N LYS A 69 -6.03 -3.50 -6.28
CA LYS A 69 -4.97 -3.03 -5.39
C LYS A 69 -3.69 -3.81 -5.67
N ILE A 70 -2.55 -3.11 -5.61
CA ILE A 70 -1.24 -3.72 -5.83
C ILE A 70 -1.05 -4.81 -4.77
N SER A 71 -0.80 -6.03 -5.22
CA SER A 71 -0.56 -7.17 -4.34
C SER A 71 0.90 -7.62 -4.45
N ALA A 72 1.54 -7.82 -3.31
CA ALA A 72 2.84 -8.47 -3.21
C ALA A 72 2.62 -9.98 -3.37
N CYS A 73 3.15 -10.54 -4.46
CA CYS A 73 3.07 -11.96 -4.80
C CYS A 73 1.63 -12.53 -4.87
N GLY A 74 0.60 -11.67 -4.98
CA GLY A 74 -0.81 -12.09 -4.92
C GLY A 74 -1.29 -12.54 -3.53
N LEU A 75 -0.42 -12.50 -2.50
CA LEU A 75 -0.77 -12.92 -1.13
C LEU A 75 -1.18 -11.76 -0.23
N PHE A 76 -0.54 -10.60 -0.40
CA PHE A 76 -0.75 -9.46 0.50
C PHE A 76 -1.02 -8.20 -0.31
N TYR A 77 -2.04 -7.44 0.07
CA TYR A 77 -2.23 -6.12 -0.49
C TYR A 77 -1.18 -5.16 0.09
N VAL A 78 -0.55 -4.39 -0.78
CA VAL A 78 0.38 -3.32 -0.40
C VAL A 78 -0.47 -2.12 -0.01
N ASP A 79 -0.99 -2.16 1.22
CA ASP A 79 -1.84 -1.14 1.82
C ASP A 79 -1.32 -0.75 3.22
N ALA A 80 -1.99 0.22 3.84
CA ALA A 80 -1.57 0.73 5.15
C ALA A 80 -1.59 -0.32 6.28
N THR A 81 -2.26 -1.46 6.11
CA THR A 81 -2.36 -2.52 7.13
C THR A 81 -1.19 -3.49 7.10
N LEU A 82 -0.59 -3.71 5.92
CA LEU A 82 0.55 -4.60 5.75
C LEU A 82 1.74 -4.30 6.70
N PRO A 83 2.25 -3.06 6.82
CA PRO A 83 3.38 -2.78 7.71
C PRO A 83 3.03 -2.93 9.19
N ILE A 84 1.77 -2.70 9.57
CA ILE A 84 1.28 -2.85 10.94
C ILE A 84 1.30 -4.34 11.32
N LEU A 85 0.66 -5.18 10.51
CA LEU A 85 0.61 -6.64 10.71
C LEU A 85 2.01 -7.25 10.70
N PHE A 86 2.87 -6.81 9.78
CA PHE A 86 4.25 -7.28 9.71
C PHE A 86 5.03 -6.95 10.97
N THR A 87 4.86 -5.73 11.51
CA THR A 87 5.53 -5.31 12.75
C THR A 87 5.03 -6.06 13.97
N GLU A 88 3.72 -6.35 14.04
CA GLU A 88 3.12 -7.15 15.10
C GLU A 88 3.70 -8.57 15.14
N VAL A 89 3.71 -9.27 14.00
CA VAL A 89 4.28 -10.62 13.88
C VAL A 89 5.77 -10.61 14.21
N LEU A 90 6.52 -9.63 13.69
CA LEU A 90 7.95 -9.52 13.95
C LEU A 90 8.23 -9.34 15.45
N THR A 91 7.50 -8.44 16.12
CA THR A 91 7.67 -8.16 17.54
C THR A 91 7.35 -9.39 18.38
N GLY A 92 6.25 -10.10 18.08
CA GLY A 92 5.90 -11.34 18.75
C GLY A 92 7.00 -12.40 18.64
N ASN A 93 7.55 -12.60 17.45
CA ASN A 93 8.64 -13.54 17.22
C ASN A 93 9.92 -13.15 17.98
N ILE A 94 10.28 -11.86 17.99
CA ILE A 94 11.43 -11.37 18.76
C ILE A 94 11.26 -11.66 20.25
N ILE A 95 10.07 -11.41 20.81
CA ILE A 95 9.78 -11.67 22.22
C ILE A 95 9.91 -13.16 22.54
N VAL A 96 9.34 -14.04 21.72
CA VAL A 96 9.43 -15.50 21.91
C VAL A 96 10.88 -15.97 21.86
N LEU A 97 11.66 -15.51 20.88
CA LEU A 97 13.09 -15.85 20.79
C LEU A 97 13.86 -15.33 22.01
N LEU A 98 13.52 -14.15 22.52
CA LEU A 98 14.13 -13.58 23.71
C LEU A 98 13.82 -14.42 24.95
N GLN A 99 12.59 -14.89 25.10
CA GLN A 99 12.20 -15.79 26.18
C GLN A 99 13.03 -17.07 26.15
N PHE A 100 13.16 -17.73 25.00
CA PHE A 100 13.98 -18.94 24.87
C PHE A 100 15.48 -18.71 25.07
N ALA A 101 15.98 -17.48 24.92
CA ALA A 101 17.38 -17.17 25.13
C ALA A 101 17.75 -16.94 26.61
N PHE A 102 16.77 -16.54 27.43
CA PHE A 102 16.97 -16.21 28.85
C PHE A 102 16.30 -17.17 29.83
N LEU A 103 15.39 -18.02 29.35
CA LEU A 103 14.76 -19.11 30.11
C LEU A 103 15.57 -20.41 29.94
#